data_AF-A0AAV6XCX6-F1
#
_entry.id   AF-A0AAV6XCX6-F1
#
_cell.length_a   1.000
_cell.length_b   1.000
_cell.length_c   1.000
_cell.angle_alpha   90.00
_cell.angle_beta   90.00
_cell.angle_gamma   90.00
#
_symmetry.space_group_name_H-M   'P 1'
#
loop_
_entity.id
_entity.type
_entity.pdbx_description
1 polymer ?
#
loop_
_entity_poly.entity_id
_entity_poly.type
_entity_poly.pdbx_seq_one_letter_code
_entity_poly.pdbx_strand_id
1 'polypeptide(L)'
;MKQEEEVVKSNQKGDIVVDDDGYGSLWRDCGWFVLFFLYLEISHCLFLRQVKISNLKGKIVGIYFSANWYPPCQNFTRVLANAYDQLKNSNPGFEIVFVSSDEDLNSFNNYRALMPWLAIPFSDLDTKRALNLRYNIEGIPCLIVLQPDDSVEDLIIEDGVDLIYRYGVQAYPFTRQRLEELVEKEKHEHDNQTLEGLLTNHGRDFLMGNSMPKQVPVTSLTSKTIGLYFSAEWCSPAAKFTPKLVSVYQKINQQLTINGHHNFEIVFVSSDHDQTSFESYFQTMPWLALPYGDPNIKNLTKYFDVRGIPSLVILGPDRKTVTKQGRSLVNLYQERAYPFTEDRKRLLEREMDEEARKLAKFEYHSGHCHELMLVSEGNGGGPFICCDCDEQGSGWAYQCVECGYEVHTKCVNRVERGSINGS
;
A
#
# COMPACT_ATOMS: atom_id res chain seq x y z
N MET A 1 62.37 -3.23 -8.23
CA MET A 1 62.07 -4.63 -8.61
C MET A 1 60.56 -4.72 -8.73
N LYS A 2 60.01 -4.40 -9.91
CA LYS A 2 59.57 -5.32 -10.97
C LYS A 2 58.49 -6.32 -10.51
N GLN A 3 57.28 -6.13 -11.05
CA GLN A 3 56.32 -7.13 -11.54
C GLN A 3 55.24 -6.33 -12.30
N GLU A 4 55.43 -6.14 -13.61
CA GLU A 4 55.02 -7.01 -14.73
C GLU A 4 53.53 -6.81 -15.08
N GLU A 5 53.33 -5.90 -16.05
CA GLU A 5 52.12 -5.74 -16.85
C GLU A 5 52.04 -6.91 -17.84
N GLU A 6 50.92 -7.63 -17.85
CA GLU A 6 50.60 -8.58 -18.92
C GLU A 6 49.79 -7.87 -20.02
N VAL A 7 50.47 -7.65 -21.13
CA VAL A 7 49.92 -7.21 -22.42
C VAL A 7 49.65 -8.44 -23.27
N VAL A 8 48.42 -8.61 -23.76
CA VAL A 8 48.11 -9.57 -24.83
C VAL A 8 47.79 -8.81 -26.11
N LYS A 9 48.65 -9.00 -27.12
CA LYS A 9 48.60 -8.42 -28.47
C LYS A 9 47.64 -9.20 -29.37
N SER A 10 46.92 -8.51 -30.26
CA SER A 10 46.31 -9.12 -31.45
C SER A 10 47.26 -9.01 -32.65
N ASN A 11 47.30 -10.06 -33.47
CA ASN A 11 48.08 -10.15 -34.69
C ASN A 11 47.21 -9.78 -35.91
N GLN A 12 47.83 -9.01 -36.82
CA GLN A 12 47.70 -8.90 -38.31
C GLN A 12 46.63 -9.79 -39.00
N LYS A 13 45.94 -9.43 -40.09
CA LYS A 13 46.32 -8.63 -41.30
C LYS A 13 45.08 -8.58 -42.22
N GLY A 14 44.97 -7.58 -43.09
CA GLY A 14 44.10 -7.66 -44.27
C GLY A 14 43.70 -6.30 -44.87
N ASP A 15 44.55 -5.77 -45.75
CA ASP A 15 44.25 -4.64 -46.64
C ASP A 15 43.08 -4.94 -47.61
N ILE A 16 42.39 -3.92 -48.11
CA ILE A 16 42.06 -3.69 -49.55
C ILE A 16 41.51 -2.25 -49.74
N VAL A 17 42.32 -1.45 -50.43
CA VAL A 17 42.09 -0.51 -51.55
C VAL A 17 40.80 0.33 -51.64
N VAL A 18 41.04 1.64 -51.78
CA VAL A 18 40.14 2.73 -52.21
C VAL A 18 40.14 2.82 -53.73
N ASP A 19 38.98 3.00 -54.36
CA ASP A 19 38.87 3.66 -55.66
C ASP A 19 37.66 4.61 -55.68
N ASP A 20 37.90 5.77 -56.27
CA ASP A 20 37.09 6.98 -56.38
C ASP A 20 36.58 7.11 -57.83
N ASP A 21 35.41 7.72 -58.06
CA ASP A 21 34.84 8.23 -59.34
C ASP A 21 33.29 8.34 -59.16
N GLY A 22 32.51 9.40 -59.41
CA GLY A 22 32.68 10.70 -60.05
C GLY A 22 31.30 11.18 -60.59
N TYR A 23 30.73 12.25 -60.02
CA TYR A 23 29.78 13.27 -60.56
C TYR A 23 28.42 12.94 -61.23
N GLY A 24 27.33 13.63 -60.79
CA GLY A 24 26.10 13.83 -61.60
C GLY A 24 24.83 14.41 -60.94
N SER A 25 24.80 15.75 -60.74
CA SER A 25 23.66 16.74 -60.75
C SER A 25 22.25 16.51 -60.12
N LEU A 26 21.89 17.52 -59.29
CA LEU A 26 20.59 18.12 -58.88
C LEU A 26 19.30 17.73 -59.64
N TRP A 27 18.18 17.48 -58.92
CA TRP A 27 17.04 18.41 -58.67
C TRP A 27 16.01 17.79 -57.68
N ARG A 28 15.74 18.51 -56.57
CA ARG A 28 14.51 18.65 -55.76
C ARG A 28 13.50 17.49 -55.64
N ASP A 29 13.40 16.89 -54.44
CA ASP A 29 12.28 17.09 -53.46
C ASP A 29 12.16 15.90 -52.48
N CYS A 30 11.93 16.21 -51.20
CA CYS A 30 11.52 15.33 -50.09
C CYS A 30 12.50 14.22 -49.64
N GLY A 31 13.24 14.46 -48.54
CA GLY A 31 13.98 13.37 -47.87
C GLY A 31 14.83 13.74 -46.65
N TRP A 32 15.02 15.03 -46.35
CA TRP A 32 15.89 15.44 -45.24
C TRP A 32 15.28 15.24 -43.83
N PHE A 33 13.99 14.91 -43.75
CA PHE A 33 13.29 14.71 -42.46
C PHE A 33 13.25 13.25 -41.98
N VAL A 34 13.58 12.27 -42.83
CA VAL A 34 13.48 10.83 -42.48
C VAL A 34 14.84 10.24 -42.06
N LEU A 35 15.95 10.84 -42.49
CA LEU A 35 17.32 10.49 -42.07
C LEU A 35 17.75 11.14 -40.74
N PHE A 36 16.97 12.08 -40.21
CA PHE A 36 17.23 12.73 -38.91
C PHE A 36 16.50 12.04 -37.74
N PHE A 37 15.62 11.07 -38.02
CA PHE A 37 14.68 10.57 -37.01
C PHE A 37 14.51 9.05 -36.87
N LEU A 38 15.15 8.18 -37.69
CA LEU A 38 14.82 6.74 -37.58
C LEU A 38 15.91 5.71 -37.83
N TYR A 39 17.15 6.05 -38.18
CA TYR A 39 18.17 5.00 -38.39
C TYR A 39 19.56 5.48 -37.96
N LEU A 40 20.10 4.76 -36.97
CA LEU A 40 21.54 4.69 -36.64
C LEU A 40 22.18 5.75 -35.71
N GLU A 41 21.44 6.25 -34.72
CA GLU A 41 22.02 6.31 -33.35
C GLU A 41 21.20 5.50 -32.34
N ILE A 42 20.70 4.36 -32.82
CA ILE A 42 20.46 3.11 -32.07
C ILE A 42 21.82 2.53 -31.58
N SER A 43 22.80 3.39 -31.31
CA SER A 43 24.18 3.05 -30.94
C SER A 43 24.80 4.03 -29.95
N HIS A 44 24.02 4.93 -29.34
CA HIS A 44 24.29 5.31 -27.95
C HIS A 44 23.87 4.16 -27.04
N CYS A 45 24.69 3.10 -27.12
CA CYS A 45 24.98 2.23 -26.01
C CYS A 45 25.09 3.12 -24.76
N LEU A 46 24.12 3.02 -23.85
CA LEU A 46 24.18 3.62 -22.53
C LEU A 46 25.45 3.06 -21.88
N PHE A 47 26.56 3.76 -22.06
CA PHE A 47 27.78 3.52 -21.31
C PHE A 47 27.40 3.80 -19.86
N LEU A 48 27.02 2.75 -19.14
CA LEU A 48 26.73 2.82 -17.71
C LEU A 48 27.98 3.43 -17.09
N ARG A 49 27.89 4.70 -16.69
CA ARG A 49 28.99 5.41 -16.04
C ARG A 49 29.28 4.66 -14.74
N GLN A 50 30.33 3.85 -14.76
CA GLN A 50 30.75 3.10 -13.59
C GLN A 50 31.16 4.07 -12.47
N VAL A 51 30.61 3.87 -11.28
CA VAL A 51 30.92 4.68 -10.10
C VAL A 51 31.75 3.84 -9.16
N LYS A 52 32.85 4.39 -8.65
CA LYS A 52 33.67 3.72 -7.64
C LYS A 52 32.89 3.64 -6.33
N ILE A 53 32.89 2.46 -5.66
CA ILE A 53 32.22 2.26 -4.36
C ILE A 53 32.75 3.24 -3.31
N SER A 54 34.02 3.64 -3.39
CA SER A 54 34.61 4.68 -2.51
C SER A 54 33.83 6.00 -2.52
N ASN A 55 33.07 6.31 -3.58
CA ASN A 55 32.24 7.51 -3.67
C ASN A 55 30.96 7.43 -2.81
N LEU A 56 30.67 6.26 -2.24
CA LEU A 56 29.59 6.04 -1.28
C LEU A 56 30.07 6.14 0.17
N LYS A 57 31.38 6.18 0.42
CA LYS A 57 31.92 6.29 1.77
C LYS A 57 31.45 7.59 2.43
N GLY A 58 30.98 7.51 3.68
CA GLY A 58 30.48 8.65 4.44
C GLY A 58 29.06 9.09 4.06
N LYS A 59 28.40 8.39 3.12
CA LYS A 59 27.01 8.65 2.74
C LYS A 59 26.06 7.71 3.48
N ILE A 60 24.83 8.16 3.64
CA ILE A 60 23.69 7.29 3.93
C ILE A 60 23.31 6.60 2.61
N VAL A 61 23.29 5.27 2.60
CA VAL A 61 23.06 4.48 1.40
C VAL A 61 21.81 3.61 1.55
N GLY A 62 20.82 3.81 0.67
CA GLY A 62 19.68 2.91 0.55
C GLY A 62 19.96 1.77 -0.44
N ILE A 63 19.91 0.52 -0.01
CA ILE A 63 19.95 -0.65 -0.89
C ILE A 63 18.50 -1.04 -1.20
N TYR A 64 18.09 -0.81 -2.44
CA TYR A 64 16.70 -0.96 -2.87
C TYR A 64 16.51 -2.25 -3.69
N PHE A 65 15.80 -3.22 -3.14
CA PHE A 65 15.45 -4.48 -3.81
C PHE A 65 14.06 -4.36 -4.45
N SER A 66 13.97 -4.59 -5.75
CA SER A 66 12.71 -4.39 -6.48
C SER A 66 12.69 -5.09 -7.85
N ALA A 67 11.51 -5.20 -8.45
CA ALA A 67 11.34 -5.77 -9.78
C ALA A 67 10.22 -5.11 -10.58
N ASN A 68 10.37 -5.10 -11.90
CA ASN A 68 9.44 -4.51 -12.85
C ASN A 68 8.08 -5.22 -12.86
N TRP A 69 8.08 -6.54 -12.74
CA TRP A 69 6.88 -7.37 -12.88
C TRP A 69 5.88 -7.21 -11.73
N TYR A 70 6.29 -6.59 -10.61
CA TYR A 70 5.46 -6.51 -9.41
C TYR A 70 4.84 -5.10 -9.22
N PRO A 71 3.51 -4.94 -9.30
CA PRO A 71 2.88 -3.61 -9.21
C PRO A 71 3.18 -2.84 -7.90
N PRO A 72 3.25 -3.46 -6.71
CA PRO A 72 3.67 -2.76 -5.49
C PRO A 72 5.09 -2.18 -5.59
N CYS A 73 6.01 -2.86 -6.28
CA CYS A 73 7.34 -2.34 -6.57
C CYS A 73 7.27 -1.07 -7.44
N GLN A 74 6.51 -1.12 -8.54
CA GLN A 74 6.33 0.04 -9.42
C GLN A 74 5.74 1.26 -8.68
N ASN A 75 4.75 1.02 -7.81
CA ASN A 75 4.12 2.06 -7.00
C ASN A 75 5.13 2.68 -6.03
N PHE A 76 5.88 1.86 -5.29
CA PHE A 76 6.88 2.36 -4.35
C PHE A 76 8.02 3.10 -5.05
N THR A 77 8.48 2.64 -6.23
CA THR A 77 9.54 3.34 -6.98
C THR A 77 9.18 4.79 -7.27
N ARG A 78 7.92 5.08 -7.63
CA ARG A 78 7.48 6.46 -7.88
C ARG A 78 7.54 7.32 -6.63
N VAL A 79 7.15 6.76 -5.48
CA VAL A 79 7.23 7.44 -4.17
C VAL A 79 8.68 7.68 -3.78
N LEU A 80 9.53 6.65 -3.90
CA LEU A 80 10.94 6.70 -3.57
C LEU A 80 11.73 7.66 -4.47
N ALA A 81 11.45 7.69 -5.78
CA ALA A 81 12.05 8.64 -6.73
C ALA A 81 11.78 10.09 -6.32
N ASN A 82 10.53 10.41 -5.99
CA ASN A 82 10.16 11.75 -5.51
C ASN A 82 10.88 12.12 -4.20
N ALA A 83 10.93 11.20 -3.23
CA ALA A 83 11.66 11.42 -1.99
C ALA A 83 13.17 11.60 -2.22
N TYR A 84 13.75 10.78 -3.10
CA TYR A 84 15.16 10.85 -3.46
C TYR A 84 15.51 12.18 -4.11
N ASP A 85 14.72 12.68 -5.07
CA ASP A 85 15.00 13.95 -5.75
C ASP A 85 15.00 15.13 -4.75
N GLN A 86 14.04 15.14 -3.83
CA GLN A 86 13.98 16.15 -2.76
C GLN A 86 15.19 16.06 -1.82
N LEU A 87 15.56 14.84 -1.42
CA LEU A 87 16.69 14.60 -0.53
C LEU A 87 18.01 14.93 -1.21
N LYS A 88 18.21 14.57 -2.48
CA LYS A 88 19.44 14.87 -3.23
C LYS A 88 19.67 16.36 -3.40
N ASN A 89 18.61 17.13 -3.64
CA ASN A 89 18.70 18.58 -3.77
C ASN A 89 19.09 19.26 -2.45
N SER A 90 18.69 18.69 -1.31
CA SER A 90 18.89 19.28 0.01
C SER A 90 20.11 18.71 0.74
N ASN A 91 20.47 17.46 0.47
CA ASN A 91 21.44 16.66 1.20
C ASN A 91 22.23 15.75 0.23
N PRO A 92 23.42 16.16 -0.24
CA PRO A 92 24.21 15.37 -1.19
C PRO A 92 24.73 14.04 -0.60
N GLY A 93 24.63 13.87 0.73
CA GLY A 93 25.06 12.70 1.48
C GLY A 93 24.11 11.49 1.44
N PHE A 94 23.01 11.54 0.70
CA PHE A 94 22.11 10.39 0.52
C PHE A 94 22.31 9.76 -0.86
N GLU A 95 22.37 8.44 -0.99
CA GLU A 95 22.45 7.73 -2.28
C GLU A 95 21.63 6.43 -2.24
N ILE A 96 21.14 5.98 -3.40
CA ILE A 96 20.43 4.70 -3.51
C ILE A 96 21.15 3.78 -4.51
N VAL A 97 21.20 2.50 -4.19
CA VAL A 97 21.72 1.44 -5.05
C VAL A 97 20.62 0.40 -5.28
N PHE A 98 20.14 0.32 -6.52
CA PHE A 98 19.13 -0.64 -6.95
C PHE A 98 19.73 -2.04 -7.14
N VAL A 99 19.03 -3.02 -6.58
CA VAL A 99 19.27 -4.46 -6.71
C VAL A 99 18.03 -5.06 -7.38
N SER A 100 18.17 -5.46 -8.63
CA SER A 100 17.06 -6.00 -9.42
C SER A 100 16.79 -7.47 -9.12
N SER A 101 15.51 -7.78 -8.95
CA SER A 101 14.96 -9.14 -8.95
C SER A 101 14.25 -9.48 -10.26
N ASP A 102 14.53 -8.75 -11.34
CA ASP A 102 14.04 -9.07 -12.68
C ASP A 102 14.76 -10.29 -13.26
N GLU A 103 14.04 -11.08 -14.06
CA GLU A 103 14.55 -12.32 -14.64
C GLU A 103 15.33 -12.10 -15.94
N ASP A 104 15.11 -10.96 -16.60
CA ASP A 104 15.71 -10.65 -17.90
C ASP A 104 16.22 -9.21 -17.99
N LEU A 105 17.17 -9.01 -18.91
CA LEU A 105 17.86 -7.73 -19.10
C LEU A 105 16.93 -6.62 -19.62
N ASN A 106 15.90 -6.95 -20.40
CA ASN A 106 14.99 -5.94 -20.93
C ASN A 106 14.09 -5.40 -19.82
N SER A 107 13.52 -6.27 -18.99
CA SER A 107 12.78 -5.88 -17.79
C SER A 107 13.60 -5.00 -16.87
N PHE A 108 14.86 -5.40 -16.60
CA PHE A 108 15.80 -4.58 -15.84
C PHE A 108 16.01 -3.19 -16.44
N ASN A 109 16.34 -3.10 -17.74
CA ASN A 109 16.65 -1.84 -18.40
C ASN A 109 15.44 -0.90 -18.42
N ASN A 110 14.26 -1.42 -18.74
CA ASN A 110 13.02 -0.66 -18.78
C ASN A 110 12.69 -0.06 -17.40
N TYR A 111 12.85 -0.86 -16.34
CA TYR A 111 12.53 -0.42 -14.99
C TYR A 111 13.61 0.51 -14.41
N ARG A 112 14.88 0.21 -14.64
CA ARG A 112 16.02 1.06 -14.27
C ARG A 112 15.94 2.44 -14.93
N ALA A 113 15.39 2.55 -16.14
CA ALA A 113 15.21 3.85 -16.81
C ALA A 113 14.30 4.81 -16.03
N LEU A 114 13.44 4.30 -15.13
CA LEU A 114 12.57 5.10 -14.28
C LEU A 114 13.26 5.60 -13.00
N MET A 115 14.52 5.20 -12.76
CA MET A 115 15.20 5.42 -11.48
C MET A 115 16.37 6.43 -11.61
N PRO A 116 16.43 7.46 -10.75
CA PRO A 116 17.49 8.48 -10.79
C PRO A 116 18.79 8.08 -10.09
N TRP A 117 18.87 6.87 -9.51
CA TRP A 117 19.95 6.41 -8.63
C TRP A 117 20.82 5.29 -9.23
N LEU A 118 21.83 4.81 -8.49
CA LEU A 118 22.78 3.79 -8.96
C LEU A 118 22.14 2.40 -9.02
N ALA A 119 22.73 1.46 -9.75
CA ALA A 119 22.28 0.07 -9.78
C ALA A 119 23.45 -0.91 -9.84
N ILE A 120 23.27 -2.08 -9.23
CA ILE A 120 24.15 -3.22 -9.46
C ILE A 120 23.95 -3.70 -10.90
N PRO A 121 25.02 -3.93 -11.69
CA PRO A 121 24.89 -4.46 -13.05
C PRO A 121 24.04 -5.72 -13.09
N PHE A 122 23.17 -5.85 -14.08
CA PHE A 122 22.26 -7.00 -14.19
C PHE A 122 23.01 -8.34 -14.21
N SER A 123 24.18 -8.38 -14.83
CA SER A 123 25.05 -9.55 -14.93
C SER A 123 25.78 -9.93 -13.64
N ASP A 124 25.86 -9.04 -12.65
CA ASP A 124 26.54 -9.30 -11.37
C ASP A 124 25.62 -10.09 -10.43
N LEU A 125 25.41 -11.37 -10.74
CA LEU A 125 24.54 -12.25 -9.98
C LEU A 125 25.09 -12.55 -8.58
N ASP A 126 26.41 -12.57 -8.42
CA ASP A 126 27.06 -12.91 -7.16
C ASP A 126 26.86 -11.81 -6.11
N THR A 127 27.06 -10.53 -6.48
CA THR A 127 26.76 -9.41 -5.58
C THR A 127 25.28 -9.37 -5.23
N LYS A 128 24.38 -9.56 -6.20
CA LYS A 128 22.93 -9.59 -5.93
C LYS A 128 22.57 -10.72 -4.94
N ARG A 129 23.11 -11.93 -5.10
CA ARG A 129 22.89 -13.05 -4.17
C ARG A 129 23.46 -12.77 -2.78
N ALA A 130 24.68 -12.25 -2.70
CA ALA A 130 25.33 -11.93 -1.43
C ALA A 130 24.52 -10.88 -0.64
N LEU A 131 23.98 -9.86 -1.32
CA LEU A 131 23.13 -8.84 -0.70
C LEU A 131 21.79 -9.41 -0.21
N ASN A 132 21.13 -10.26 -1.02
CA ASN A 132 19.88 -10.92 -0.61
C ASN A 132 20.09 -11.78 0.65
N LEU A 133 21.18 -12.56 0.70
CA LEU A 133 21.52 -13.39 1.86
C LEU A 133 21.91 -12.56 3.09
N ARG A 134 22.73 -11.52 2.90
CA ARG A 134 23.23 -10.68 4.00
C ARG A 134 22.09 -10.01 4.77
N TYR A 135 21.08 -9.52 4.06
CA TYR A 135 19.96 -8.79 4.66
C TYR A 135 18.69 -9.63 4.77
N ASN A 136 18.80 -10.96 4.59
CA ASN A 136 17.67 -11.90 4.65
C ASN A 136 16.42 -11.38 3.93
N ILE A 137 16.58 -11.02 2.65
CA ILE A 137 15.48 -10.42 1.88
C ILE A 137 14.42 -11.48 1.59
N GLU A 138 13.27 -11.36 2.26
CA GLU A 138 12.13 -12.29 2.12
C GLU A 138 11.10 -11.81 1.09
N GLY A 139 11.15 -10.54 0.70
CA GLY A 139 10.17 -9.96 -0.22
C GLY A 139 10.60 -8.62 -0.82
N ILE A 140 9.86 -8.18 -1.83
CA ILE A 140 10.04 -6.90 -2.51
C ILE A 140 8.70 -6.13 -2.58
N PRO A 141 8.69 -4.78 -2.58
CA PRO A 141 9.85 -3.91 -2.46
C PRO A 141 10.48 -3.97 -1.06
N CYS A 142 11.80 -3.89 -0.99
CA CYS A 142 12.55 -3.77 0.27
C CYS A 142 13.62 -2.67 0.13
N LEU A 143 13.83 -1.88 1.17
CA LEU A 143 14.81 -0.79 1.20
C LEU A 143 15.57 -0.85 2.52
N ILE A 144 16.82 -1.28 2.45
CA ILE A 144 17.72 -1.29 3.60
C ILE A 144 18.50 0.03 3.61
N VAL A 145 18.42 0.81 4.69
CA VAL A 145 19.18 2.07 4.82
C VAL A 145 20.41 1.82 5.68
N LEU A 146 21.58 2.12 5.12
CA LEU A 146 22.88 2.01 5.78
C LEU A 146 23.34 3.39 6.24
N GLN A 147 23.66 3.52 7.52
CA GLN A 147 24.28 4.72 8.07
C GLN A 147 25.80 4.74 7.77
N PRO A 148 26.43 5.93 7.74
CA PRO A 148 27.89 6.04 7.62
C PRO A 148 28.62 5.31 8.76
N ASP A 149 29.77 4.69 8.45
CA ASP A 149 30.59 3.85 9.36
C ASP A 149 30.94 4.48 10.73
N ASP A 150 30.86 5.80 10.87
CA ASP A 150 31.21 6.51 12.12
C ASP A 150 30.02 6.61 13.11
N SER A 151 28.82 6.13 12.78
CA SER A 151 27.68 6.09 13.71
C SER A 151 27.67 4.79 14.52
N VAL A 152 27.92 4.89 15.83
CA VAL A 152 28.13 3.73 16.73
C VAL A 152 26.82 2.99 17.08
N GLU A 153 25.66 3.53 16.74
CA GLU A 153 24.34 2.92 16.96
C GLU A 153 23.52 2.91 15.65
N ASP A 154 22.80 1.80 15.39
CA ASP A 154 21.85 1.59 14.27
C ASP A 154 22.41 1.78 12.84
N LEU A 155 23.49 1.06 12.54
CA LEU A 155 24.12 1.07 11.20
C LEU A 155 23.20 0.62 10.05
N ILE A 156 22.17 -0.18 10.35
CA ILE A 156 21.31 -0.83 9.36
C ILE A 156 19.86 -0.65 9.79
N ILE A 157 19.03 -0.15 8.87
CA ILE A 157 17.60 0.05 9.06
C ILE A 157 16.90 -0.74 7.98
N GLU A 158 16.13 -1.76 8.39
CA GLU A 158 15.56 -2.73 7.46
C GLU A 158 14.17 -2.30 6.94
N ASP A 159 13.49 -1.41 7.68
CA ASP A 159 12.12 -0.94 7.38
C ASP A 159 12.07 0.32 6.50
N GLY A 160 13.06 0.54 5.63
CA GLY A 160 13.17 1.78 4.84
C GLY A 160 11.95 2.06 3.96
N VAL A 161 11.27 1.02 3.47
CA VAL A 161 10.01 1.18 2.69
C VAL A 161 8.91 1.82 3.54
N ASP A 162 8.70 1.32 4.77
CA ASP A 162 7.69 1.84 5.68
C ASP A 162 8.02 3.28 6.10
N LEU A 163 9.28 3.55 6.42
CA LEU A 163 9.74 4.90 6.78
C LEU A 163 9.48 5.92 5.66
N ILE A 164 9.75 5.55 4.41
CA ILE A 164 9.48 6.42 3.26
C ILE A 164 7.97 6.61 3.05
N TYR A 165 7.15 5.56 3.18
CA TYR A 165 5.70 5.71 3.07
C TYR A 165 5.12 6.60 4.17
N ARG A 166 5.57 6.41 5.42
CA ARG A 166 5.01 7.08 6.61
C ARG A 166 5.52 8.51 6.76
N TYR A 167 6.84 8.70 6.70
CA TYR A 167 7.50 9.96 6.99
C TYR A 167 8.06 10.67 5.76
N GLY A 168 8.25 9.94 4.65
CA GLY A 168 8.86 10.47 3.43
C GLY A 168 10.23 11.07 3.71
N VAL A 169 10.49 12.25 3.16
CA VAL A 169 11.77 12.96 3.32
C VAL A 169 12.06 13.35 4.78
N GLN A 170 11.05 13.41 5.65
CA GLN A 170 11.23 13.80 7.05
C GLN A 170 11.97 12.74 7.86
N ALA A 171 11.95 11.47 7.39
CA ALA A 171 12.68 10.37 7.99
C ALA A 171 14.19 10.62 7.98
N TYR A 172 14.71 11.34 6.98
CA TYR A 172 16.13 11.68 6.89
C TYR A 172 16.60 12.46 8.13
N PRO A 173 17.77 12.16 8.71
CA PRO A 173 18.84 11.25 8.23
C PRO A 173 18.65 9.77 8.59
N PHE A 174 17.44 9.33 8.93
CA PHE A 174 17.09 7.97 9.35
C PHE A 174 17.79 7.53 10.64
N THR A 175 18.37 8.46 11.39
CA THR A 175 18.93 8.16 12.73
C THR A 175 17.81 7.80 13.70
N ARG A 176 18.08 6.91 14.65
CA ARG A 176 17.16 6.56 15.73
C ARG A 176 16.51 7.77 16.40
N GLN A 177 17.32 8.74 16.83
CA GLN A 177 16.83 9.98 17.46
C GLN A 177 15.79 10.68 16.56
N ARG A 178 16.07 10.81 15.27
CA ARG A 178 15.15 11.43 14.32
C ARG A 178 13.84 10.66 14.20
N LEU A 179 13.90 9.33 14.16
CA LEU A 179 12.71 8.50 14.07
C LEU A 179 11.88 8.58 15.36
N GLU A 180 12.54 8.57 16.53
CA GLU A 180 11.89 8.77 17.84
C GLU A 180 11.21 10.15 17.92
N GLU A 181 11.84 11.22 17.43
CA GLU A 181 11.24 12.56 17.33
C GLU A 181 9.97 12.57 16.48
N LEU A 182 9.97 11.86 15.34
CA LEU A 182 8.80 11.77 14.46
C LEU A 182 7.67 10.98 15.09
N VAL A 183 7.99 9.87 15.77
CA VAL A 183 7.01 9.06 16.50
C VAL A 183 6.39 9.86 17.64
N GLU A 184 7.18 10.59 18.42
CA GLU A 184 6.65 11.42 19.52
C GLU A 184 5.82 12.58 18.98
N LYS A 185 6.19 13.17 17.85
CA LYS A 185 5.38 14.19 17.17
C LYS A 185 4.02 13.65 16.73
N GLU A 186 3.98 12.49 16.06
CA GLU A 186 2.72 11.84 15.67
C GLU A 186 1.85 11.53 16.89
N LYS A 187 2.46 11.01 17.96
CA LYS A 187 1.77 10.74 19.22
C LYS A 187 1.18 12.01 19.82
N HIS A 188 1.95 13.09 19.87
CA HIS A 188 1.47 14.38 20.35
C HIS A 188 0.32 14.93 19.50
N GLU A 189 0.38 14.75 18.17
CA GLU A 189 -0.72 15.11 17.26
C GLU A 189 -1.98 14.28 17.57
N HIS A 190 -1.84 12.97 17.81
CA HIS A 190 -2.95 12.09 18.20
C HIS A 190 -3.53 12.43 19.58
N ASP A 191 -2.68 12.66 20.57
CA ASP A 191 -3.07 13.03 21.94
C ASP A 191 -3.80 14.38 21.96
N ASN A 192 -3.51 15.28 21.02
CA ASN A 192 -4.18 16.57 20.84
C ASN A 192 -5.18 16.59 19.67
N GLN A 193 -5.54 15.43 19.12
CA GLN A 193 -6.55 15.31 18.07
C GLN A 193 -7.84 16.07 18.42
N THR A 194 -8.30 16.88 17.46
CA THR A 194 -9.58 17.61 17.51
C THR A 194 -10.38 17.30 16.25
N LEU A 195 -11.69 17.52 16.31
CA LEU A 195 -12.55 17.32 15.14
C LEU A 195 -12.25 18.36 14.07
N GLU A 196 -12.02 19.59 14.49
CA GLU A 196 -11.67 20.71 13.63
C GLU A 196 -10.33 20.47 12.94
N GLY A 197 -9.30 20.04 13.67
CA GLY A 197 -7.99 19.72 13.08
C GLY A 197 -8.03 18.63 12.01
N LEU A 198 -9.03 17.73 12.07
CA LEU A 198 -9.22 16.67 11.08
C LEU A 198 -10.12 17.11 9.91
N LEU A 199 -11.22 17.79 10.23
CA LEU A 199 -12.33 18.01 9.29
C LEU A 199 -12.53 19.48 8.91
N THR A 200 -11.71 20.44 9.32
CA THR A 200 -11.75 21.84 8.83
C THR A 200 -10.42 22.28 8.23
N ASN A 201 -10.44 23.34 7.43
CA ASN A 201 -9.23 24.02 6.95
C ASN A 201 -9.48 25.55 6.91
N HIS A 202 -8.47 26.35 6.57
CA HIS A 202 -8.57 27.82 6.59
C HIS A 202 -9.69 28.40 5.72
N GLY A 203 -10.19 27.66 4.73
CA GLY A 203 -11.26 28.10 3.83
C GLY A 203 -12.59 27.39 4.01
N ARG A 204 -12.71 26.42 4.94
CA ARG A 204 -13.91 25.58 5.05
C ARG A 204 -14.08 24.95 6.44
N ASP A 205 -15.30 25.06 6.95
CA ASP A 205 -15.77 24.49 8.21
C ASP A 205 -17.04 23.61 8.07
N PHE A 206 -17.43 23.24 6.84
CA PHE A 206 -18.62 22.44 6.55
C PHE A 206 -18.30 21.12 5.81
N LEU A 207 -19.24 20.18 5.85
CA LEU A 207 -19.29 18.94 5.09
C LEU A 207 -20.43 18.99 4.06
N MET A 208 -20.36 18.14 3.04
CA MET A 208 -21.39 18.02 2.01
C MET A 208 -22.42 16.97 2.41
N GLY A 209 -23.71 17.29 2.29
CA GLY A 209 -24.82 16.35 2.43
C GLY A 209 -25.53 16.10 1.11
N ASN A 210 -26.07 14.89 0.92
CA ASN A 210 -26.91 14.56 -0.24
C ASN A 210 -28.32 15.19 -0.17
N SER A 211 -28.79 15.51 1.03
CA SER A 211 -30.09 16.14 1.28
C SER A 211 -29.90 17.57 1.80
N MET A 212 -30.96 18.38 1.74
CA MET A 212 -30.91 19.73 2.32
C MET A 212 -30.78 19.66 3.85
N PRO A 213 -29.91 20.48 4.47
CA PRO A 213 -28.99 21.44 3.84
C PRO A 213 -27.79 20.74 3.18
N LYS A 214 -27.44 21.16 1.95
CA LYS A 214 -26.28 20.60 1.21
C LYS A 214 -24.94 20.82 1.92
N GLN A 215 -24.85 21.82 2.77
CA GLN A 215 -23.67 22.10 3.59
C GLN A 215 -24.03 21.96 5.06
N VAL A 216 -23.25 21.17 5.79
CA VAL A 216 -23.47 20.84 7.19
C VAL A 216 -22.24 21.28 7.99
N PRO A 217 -22.36 22.20 8.96
CA PRO A 217 -21.22 22.63 9.76
C PRO A 217 -20.57 21.46 10.49
N VAL A 218 -19.23 21.38 10.50
CA VAL A 218 -18.47 20.32 11.20
C VAL A 218 -18.78 20.30 12.69
N THR A 219 -19.04 21.46 13.28
CA THR A 219 -19.44 21.61 14.69
C THR A 219 -20.75 20.87 15.03
N SER A 220 -21.60 20.57 14.04
CA SER A 220 -22.82 19.76 14.26
C SER A 220 -22.55 18.28 14.52
N LEU A 221 -21.31 17.82 14.29
CA LEU A 221 -20.87 16.46 14.60
C LEU A 221 -20.28 16.35 16.02
N THR A 222 -20.23 17.44 16.78
CA THR A 222 -19.75 17.44 18.17
C THR A 222 -20.54 16.42 19.00
N SER A 223 -19.84 15.64 19.82
CA SER A 223 -20.42 14.60 20.70
C SER A 223 -21.08 13.42 19.96
N LYS A 224 -20.86 13.28 18.65
CA LYS A 224 -21.25 12.08 17.89
C LYS A 224 -20.08 11.11 17.79
N THR A 225 -20.39 9.82 17.72
CA THR A 225 -19.49 8.81 17.14
C THR A 225 -19.45 9.03 15.63
N ILE A 226 -18.25 9.14 15.05
CA ILE A 226 -18.08 9.49 13.64
C ILE A 226 -17.30 8.38 12.93
N GLY A 227 -17.83 7.86 11.84
CA GLY A 227 -17.09 6.98 10.93
C GLY A 227 -16.45 7.77 9.79
N LEU A 228 -15.13 7.83 9.70
CA LEU A 228 -14.42 8.33 8.51
C LEU A 228 -14.28 7.18 7.52
N TYR A 229 -15.05 7.25 6.42
CA TYR A 229 -15.12 6.21 5.42
C TYR A 229 -14.26 6.56 4.20
N PHE A 230 -13.10 5.92 4.08
CA PHE A 230 -12.18 6.09 2.96
C PHE A 230 -12.55 5.10 1.85
N SER A 231 -12.96 5.60 0.69
CA SER A 231 -13.41 4.74 -0.42
C SER A 231 -13.39 5.47 -1.76
N ALA A 232 -13.66 4.74 -2.84
CA ALA A 232 -13.82 5.27 -4.19
C ALA A 232 -14.70 4.35 -5.06
N GLU A 233 -15.27 4.90 -6.13
CA GLU A 233 -16.12 4.20 -7.09
C GLU A 233 -15.35 3.09 -7.84
N TRP A 234 -14.11 3.38 -8.23
CA TRP A 234 -13.23 2.44 -8.94
C TRP A 234 -12.78 1.24 -8.08
N CYS A 235 -13.03 1.29 -6.77
CA CYS A 235 -12.60 0.26 -5.83
C CYS A 235 -13.56 -0.93 -5.82
N SER A 236 -13.18 -2.02 -6.50
CA SER A 236 -13.99 -3.25 -6.55
C SER A 236 -14.40 -3.80 -5.16
N PRO A 237 -13.51 -3.89 -4.15
CA PRO A 237 -13.92 -4.28 -2.80
C PRO A 237 -14.96 -3.34 -2.16
N ALA A 238 -14.94 -2.05 -2.50
CA ALA A 238 -15.91 -1.08 -1.98
C ALA A 238 -17.31 -1.28 -2.55
N ALA A 239 -17.45 -1.81 -3.77
CA ALA A 239 -18.74 -2.12 -4.36
C ALA A 239 -19.54 -3.13 -3.50
N LYS A 240 -18.86 -4.06 -2.82
CA LYS A 240 -19.48 -5.01 -1.88
C LYS A 240 -19.69 -4.40 -0.50
N PHE A 241 -18.73 -3.64 0.02
CA PHE A 241 -18.77 -3.13 1.39
C PHE A 241 -19.74 -1.95 1.58
N THR A 242 -19.88 -1.07 0.59
CA THR A 242 -20.69 0.15 0.72
C THR A 242 -22.17 -0.14 1.03
N PRO A 243 -22.88 -1.02 0.28
CA PRO A 243 -24.26 -1.35 0.60
C PRO A 243 -24.44 -1.94 1.99
N LYS A 244 -23.48 -2.74 2.46
CA LYS A 244 -23.46 -3.30 3.82
C LYS A 244 -23.31 -2.20 4.87
N LEU A 245 -22.39 -1.26 4.67
CA LEU A 245 -22.20 -0.12 5.56
C LEU A 245 -23.45 0.77 5.60
N VAL A 246 -24.12 0.99 4.46
CA VAL A 246 -25.41 1.70 4.38
C VAL A 246 -26.47 1.01 5.25
N SER A 247 -26.61 -0.31 5.12
CA SER A 247 -27.57 -1.08 5.93
C SER A 247 -27.27 -0.97 7.43
N VAL A 248 -26.01 -1.13 7.83
CA VAL A 248 -25.58 -1.05 9.23
C VAL A 248 -25.79 0.36 9.79
N TYR A 249 -25.42 1.40 9.04
CA TYR A 249 -25.64 2.79 9.41
C TYR A 249 -27.12 3.09 9.68
N GLN A 250 -28.01 2.64 8.78
CA GLN A 250 -29.45 2.83 8.93
C GLN A 250 -29.99 2.10 10.16
N LYS A 251 -29.60 0.85 10.41
CA LYS A 251 -30.03 0.09 11.59
C LYS A 251 -29.56 0.73 12.90
N ILE A 252 -28.30 1.17 12.97
CA ILE A 252 -27.76 1.85 14.16
C ILE A 252 -28.58 3.12 14.42
N ASN A 253 -28.78 3.96 13.40
CA ASN A 253 -29.51 5.21 13.58
C ASN A 253 -30.99 4.98 13.92
N GLN A 254 -31.65 3.98 13.36
CA GLN A 254 -33.01 3.60 13.76
C GLN A 254 -33.08 3.25 15.26
N GLN A 255 -32.14 2.44 15.76
CA GLN A 255 -32.07 2.08 17.18
C GLN A 255 -31.78 3.30 18.06
N LEU A 256 -30.89 4.20 17.63
CA LEU A 256 -30.57 5.41 18.37
C LEU A 256 -31.77 6.37 18.43
N THR A 257 -32.49 6.56 17.33
CA THR A 257 -33.69 7.40 17.28
C THR A 257 -34.79 6.89 18.22
N ILE A 258 -35.00 5.57 18.28
CA ILE A 258 -35.93 4.95 19.26
C ILE A 258 -35.54 5.30 20.70
N ASN A 259 -34.24 5.37 20.99
CA ASN A 259 -33.70 5.69 22.31
C ASN A 259 -33.52 7.20 22.54
N GLY A 260 -33.95 8.07 21.62
CA GLY A 260 -33.84 9.53 21.74
C GLY A 260 -32.42 10.09 21.51
N HIS A 261 -31.52 9.31 20.91
CA HIS A 261 -30.14 9.71 20.60
C HIS A 261 -29.93 9.84 19.08
N HIS A 262 -29.05 10.73 18.64
CA HIS A 262 -28.69 10.91 17.21
C HIS A 262 -27.17 11.06 17.07
N ASN A 263 -26.46 10.03 17.56
CA ASN A 263 -25.05 10.14 17.91
C ASN A 263 -24.14 9.30 16.99
N PHE A 264 -24.61 8.88 15.80
CA PHE A 264 -23.76 8.22 14.81
C PHE A 264 -23.87 8.89 13.44
N GLU A 265 -22.72 9.32 12.90
CA GLU A 265 -22.62 9.93 11.58
C GLU A 265 -21.43 9.34 10.82
N ILE A 266 -21.49 9.29 9.49
CA ILE A 266 -20.37 8.90 8.65
C ILE A 266 -19.94 10.08 7.78
N VAL A 267 -18.63 10.23 7.58
CA VAL A 267 -18.04 11.21 6.67
C VAL A 267 -17.24 10.44 5.62
N PHE A 268 -17.70 10.51 4.39
CA PHE A 268 -17.02 9.97 3.22
C PHE A 268 -15.78 10.80 2.89
N VAL A 269 -14.65 10.12 2.77
CA VAL A 269 -13.35 10.64 2.39
C VAL A 269 -12.97 9.99 1.06
N SER A 270 -13.25 10.69 -0.02
CA SER A 270 -13.13 10.14 -1.38
C SER A 270 -11.68 9.96 -1.81
N SER A 271 -11.41 8.83 -2.47
CA SER A 271 -10.19 8.55 -3.23
C SER A 271 -10.46 8.48 -4.74
N ASP A 272 -11.60 9.03 -5.19
CA ASP A 272 -11.96 9.10 -6.60
C ASP A 272 -10.97 9.98 -7.39
N HIS A 273 -10.86 9.73 -8.68
CA HIS A 273 -9.90 10.43 -9.55
C HIS A 273 -10.48 11.69 -10.18
N ASP A 274 -11.80 11.85 -10.13
CA ASP A 274 -12.51 12.99 -10.68
C ASP A 274 -13.83 13.28 -9.92
N GLN A 275 -14.34 14.49 -10.14
CA GLN A 275 -15.56 15.00 -9.53
C GLN A 275 -16.80 14.15 -9.90
N THR A 276 -16.86 13.65 -11.14
CA THR A 276 -18.04 12.93 -11.64
C THR A 276 -18.19 11.58 -10.94
N SER A 277 -17.09 10.82 -10.83
CA SER A 277 -17.05 9.57 -10.08
C SER A 277 -17.36 9.77 -8.60
N PHE A 278 -16.81 10.84 -8.00
CA PHE A 278 -17.16 11.22 -6.63
C PHE A 278 -18.67 11.44 -6.46
N GLU A 279 -19.29 12.24 -7.32
CA GLU A 279 -20.71 12.58 -7.21
C GLU A 279 -21.61 11.37 -7.43
N SER A 280 -21.33 10.57 -8.47
CA SER A 280 -22.04 9.32 -8.79
C SER A 280 -22.06 8.39 -7.58
N TYR A 281 -20.88 8.14 -7.01
CA TYR A 281 -20.74 7.23 -5.89
C TYR A 281 -21.29 7.79 -4.58
N PHE A 282 -21.03 9.07 -4.27
CA PHE A 282 -21.54 9.72 -3.06
C PHE A 282 -23.07 9.75 -3.02
N GLN A 283 -23.76 9.90 -4.15
CA GLN A 283 -25.23 9.87 -4.20
C GLN A 283 -25.84 8.56 -3.68
N THR A 284 -25.09 7.46 -3.67
CA THR A 284 -25.54 6.17 -3.13
C THR A 284 -25.49 6.10 -1.59
N MET A 285 -24.94 7.12 -0.93
CA MET A 285 -24.62 7.10 0.49
C MET A 285 -25.56 8.00 1.32
N PRO A 286 -26.09 7.56 2.46
CA PRO A 286 -27.03 8.33 3.29
C PRO A 286 -26.34 9.27 4.30
N TRP A 287 -25.04 9.54 4.14
CA TRP A 287 -24.20 10.25 5.10
C TRP A 287 -23.48 11.45 4.47
N LEU A 288 -22.58 12.09 5.22
CA LEU A 288 -21.88 13.31 4.79
C LEU A 288 -20.58 13.00 4.03
N ALA A 289 -20.02 13.98 3.33
CA ALA A 289 -18.72 13.85 2.67
C ALA A 289 -17.86 15.10 2.85
N LEU A 290 -16.54 14.90 2.81
CA LEU A 290 -15.65 16.02 2.47
C LEU A 290 -15.86 16.40 1.00
N PRO A 291 -15.82 17.71 0.65
CA PRO A 291 -15.83 18.11 -0.75
C PRO A 291 -14.71 17.42 -1.54
N TYR A 292 -14.99 17.05 -2.78
CA TYR A 292 -13.97 16.51 -3.67
C TYR A 292 -12.81 17.51 -3.84
N GLY A 293 -11.58 16.99 -3.83
CA GLY A 293 -10.36 17.80 -3.89
C GLY A 293 -9.99 18.55 -2.61
N ASP A 294 -10.73 18.36 -1.50
CA ASP A 294 -10.36 18.98 -0.21
C ASP A 294 -8.94 18.53 0.22
N PRO A 295 -8.03 19.46 0.58
CA PRO A 295 -6.67 19.11 0.97
C PRO A 295 -6.60 18.20 2.20
N ASN A 296 -7.60 18.24 3.07
CA ASN A 296 -7.66 17.37 4.25
C ASN A 296 -7.80 15.90 3.89
N ILE A 297 -8.31 15.55 2.70
CA ILE A 297 -8.41 14.15 2.25
C ILE A 297 -7.02 13.48 2.35
N LYS A 298 -5.99 14.12 1.79
CA LYS A 298 -4.61 13.61 1.84
C LYS A 298 -4.05 13.58 3.26
N ASN A 299 -4.35 14.62 4.05
CA ASN A 299 -3.90 14.69 5.44
C ASN A 299 -4.51 13.57 6.29
N LEU A 300 -5.80 13.27 6.11
CA LEU A 300 -6.51 12.21 6.81
C LEU A 300 -5.99 10.82 6.42
N THR A 301 -5.80 10.58 5.11
CA THR A 301 -5.23 9.31 4.63
C THR A 301 -3.86 9.05 5.26
N LYS A 302 -3.01 10.10 5.36
CA LYS A 302 -1.71 10.00 6.02
C LYS A 302 -1.82 9.82 7.53
N TYR A 303 -2.58 10.68 8.21
CA TYR A 303 -2.76 10.69 9.65
C TYR A 303 -3.27 9.35 10.19
N PHE A 304 -4.22 8.74 9.47
CA PHE A 304 -4.75 7.44 9.84
C PHE A 304 -3.96 6.26 9.30
N ASP A 305 -2.89 6.48 8.52
CA ASP A 305 -2.11 5.46 7.81
C ASP A 305 -3.01 4.51 6.98
N VAL A 306 -3.88 5.10 6.15
CA VAL A 306 -4.81 4.36 5.30
C VAL A 306 -4.05 3.85 4.08
N ARG A 307 -3.59 2.60 4.16
CA ARG A 307 -2.82 1.91 3.11
C ARG A 307 -3.69 1.31 1.99
N GLY A 308 -4.99 1.17 2.22
CA GLY A 308 -5.91 0.58 1.26
C GLY A 308 -7.36 0.97 1.52
N ILE A 309 -8.18 0.86 0.47
CA ILE A 309 -9.62 1.16 0.51
C ILE A 309 -10.43 -0.09 0.11
N PRO A 310 -11.68 -0.23 0.59
CA PRO A 310 -12.35 0.65 1.55
C PRO A 310 -11.76 0.51 2.96
N SER A 311 -11.73 1.60 3.71
CA SER A 311 -11.31 1.66 5.11
C SER A 311 -12.30 2.50 5.93
N LEU A 312 -12.52 2.13 7.19
CA LEU A 312 -13.44 2.86 8.08
C LEU A 312 -12.76 3.07 9.44
N VAL A 313 -12.48 4.32 9.76
CA VAL A 313 -11.94 4.75 11.05
C VAL A 313 -13.06 5.29 11.90
N ILE A 314 -13.15 4.88 13.16
CA ILE A 314 -14.17 5.35 14.10
C ILE A 314 -13.56 6.34 15.08
N LEU A 315 -14.20 7.49 15.20
CA LEU A 315 -13.96 8.50 16.22
C LEU A 315 -15.08 8.45 17.25
N GLY A 316 -14.74 8.59 18.52
CA GLY A 316 -15.70 8.63 19.62
C GLY A 316 -16.31 10.03 19.80
N PRO A 317 -17.33 10.15 20.66
CA PRO A 317 -17.92 11.44 21.04
C PRO A 317 -16.93 12.45 21.63
N ASP A 318 -15.84 11.96 22.22
CA ASP A 318 -14.72 12.74 22.75
C ASP A 318 -13.79 13.29 21.65
N ARG A 319 -14.05 12.93 20.39
CA ARG A 319 -13.30 13.26 19.17
C ARG A 319 -11.97 12.51 19.05
N LYS A 320 -11.75 11.49 19.89
CA LYS A 320 -10.57 10.62 19.81
C LYS A 320 -10.84 9.41 18.96
N THR A 321 -9.78 8.85 18.38
CA THR A 321 -9.88 7.65 17.57
C THR A 321 -10.14 6.45 18.47
N VAL A 322 -11.28 5.81 18.24
CA VAL A 322 -11.68 4.59 18.94
C VAL A 322 -11.06 3.37 18.27
N THR A 323 -11.11 3.29 16.94
CA THR A 323 -10.49 2.20 16.19
C THR A 323 -10.27 2.57 14.73
N LYS A 324 -9.19 2.05 14.14
CA LYS A 324 -8.95 2.09 12.69
C LYS A 324 -9.53 0.87 11.95
N GLN A 325 -10.06 -0.10 12.70
CA GLN A 325 -10.55 -1.39 12.18
C GLN A 325 -12.09 -1.41 12.01
N GLY A 326 -12.72 -0.25 11.83
CA GLY A 326 -14.18 -0.14 11.74
C GLY A 326 -14.78 -1.01 10.63
N ARG A 327 -14.10 -1.15 9.49
CA ARG A 327 -14.54 -2.02 8.38
C ARG A 327 -14.63 -3.48 8.82
N SER A 328 -13.60 -3.97 9.51
CA SER A 328 -13.57 -5.34 10.03
C SER A 328 -14.69 -5.56 11.04
N LEU A 329 -14.89 -4.63 11.97
CA LEU A 329 -15.97 -4.73 12.96
C LEU A 329 -17.36 -4.73 12.33
N VAL A 330 -17.60 -3.90 11.30
CA VAL A 330 -18.86 -3.90 10.53
C VAL A 330 -19.05 -5.24 9.81
N ASN A 331 -18.00 -5.82 9.23
CA ASN A 331 -18.10 -7.10 8.55
C ASN A 331 -18.44 -8.25 9.49
N LEU A 332 -17.81 -8.28 10.67
CA LEU A 332 -17.94 -9.35 11.65
C LEU A 332 -19.23 -9.23 12.45
N TYR A 333 -19.53 -8.04 12.97
CA TYR A 333 -20.56 -7.83 13.98
C TYR A 333 -21.71 -6.94 13.52
N GLN A 334 -21.65 -6.37 12.31
CA GLN A 334 -22.69 -5.51 11.73
C GLN A 334 -23.08 -4.36 12.69
N GLU A 335 -24.37 -4.07 12.88
CA GLU A 335 -24.85 -3.05 13.81
C GLU A 335 -24.46 -3.30 15.27
N ARG A 336 -24.23 -4.57 15.66
CA ARG A 336 -23.84 -4.91 17.04
C ARG A 336 -22.47 -4.37 17.39
N ALA A 337 -21.63 -4.07 16.39
CA ALA A 337 -20.33 -3.45 16.58
C ALA A 337 -20.43 -2.10 17.30
N TYR A 338 -21.51 -1.34 17.10
CA TYR A 338 -21.70 -0.05 17.76
C TYR A 338 -21.67 -0.17 19.30
N PRO A 339 -20.97 0.73 20.03
CA PRO A 339 -20.32 1.97 19.59
C PRO A 339 -18.85 1.81 19.13
N PHE A 340 -18.46 0.61 18.70
CA PHE A 340 -17.13 0.25 18.19
C PHE A 340 -16.00 0.34 19.22
N THR A 341 -16.34 0.45 20.50
CA THR A 341 -15.38 0.51 21.60
C THR A 341 -14.70 -0.84 21.82
N GLU A 342 -13.50 -0.81 22.39
CA GLU A 342 -12.75 -2.03 22.71
C GLU A 342 -13.51 -2.93 23.70
N ASP A 343 -14.21 -2.35 24.67
CA ASP A 343 -15.05 -3.13 25.60
C ASP A 343 -16.22 -3.81 24.89
N ARG A 344 -16.83 -3.13 23.90
CA ARG A 344 -17.90 -3.72 23.09
C ARG A 344 -17.36 -4.86 22.23
N LYS A 345 -16.19 -4.66 21.59
CA LYS A 345 -15.50 -5.70 20.83
C LYS A 345 -15.23 -6.93 21.71
N ARG A 346 -14.60 -6.76 22.87
CA ARG A 346 -14.31 -7.85 23.83
C ARG A 346 -15.56 -8.58 24.32
N LEU A 347 -16.69 -7.87 24.45
CA LEU A 347 -17.96 -8.51 24.77
C LEU A 347 -18.44 -9.41 23.62
N LEU A 348 -18.42 -8.91 22.39
CA LEU A 348 -18.86 -9.67 21.21
C LEU A 348 -17.95 -10.87 20.93
N GLU A 349 -16.65 -10.76 21.16
CA GLU A 349 -15.69 -11.86 21.08
C GLU A 349 -16.00 -12.96 22.11
N ARG A 350 -16.28 -12.59 23.37
CA ARG A 350 -16.69 -13.56 24.40
C ARG A 350 -18.00 -14.27 24.06
N GLU A 351 -19.00 -13.52 23.58
CA GLU A 351 -20.26 -14.11 23.13
C GLU A 351 -20.02 -15.10 21.97
N MET A 352 -19.14 -14.76 21.04
CA MET A 352 -18.76 -15.64 19.93
C MET A 352 -18.05 -16.91 20.42
N ASP A 353 -17.14 -16.80 21.39
CA ASP A 353 -16.47 -17.95 22.02
C ASP A 353 -17.46 -18.86 22.74
N GLU A 354 -18.43 -18.29 23.45
CA GLU A 354 -19.47 -19.05 24.15
C GLU A 354 -20.40 -19.79 23.18
N GLU A 355 -20.77 -19.17 22.06
CA GLU A 355 -21.54 -19.83 21.01
C GLU A 355 -20.71 -20.92 20.31
N ALA A 356 -19.42 -20.67 20.05
CA ALA A 356 -18.55 -21.65 19.42
C ALA A 356 -18.37 -22.93 20.25
N ARG A 357 -18.38 -22.82 21.59
CA ARG A 357 -18.35 -24.00 22.49
C ARG A 357 -19.55 -24.93 22.32
N LYS A 358 -20.66 -24.45 21.74
CA LYS A 358 -21.87 -25.24 21.49
C LYS A 358 -21.86 -25.90 20.10
N LEU A 359 -20.92 -25.53 19.24
CA LEU A 359 -20.79 -26.06 17.89
C LEU A 359 -20.09 -27.42 17.89
N ALA A 360 -20.38 -28.22 16.86
CA ALA A 360 -19.70 -29.48 16.65
C ALA A 360 -18.22 -29.21 16.32
N LYS A 361 -17.34 -30.10 16.75
CA LYS A 361 -15.91 -29.99 16.42
C LYS A 361 -15.64 -30.22 14.93
N PHE A 362 -16.51 -30.97 14.26
CA PHE A 362 -16.41 -31.36 12.87
C PHE A 362 -17.77 -31.21 12.17
N GLU A 363 -17.76 -30.74 10.94
CA GLU A 363 -18.94 -30.58 10.08
C GLU A 363 -18.61 -30.90 8.61
N TYR A 364 -19.64 -31.21 7.83
CA TYR A 364 -19.54 -31.33 6.36
C TYR A 364 -20.33 -30.20 5.71
N HIS A 365 -19.77 -29.59 4.67
CA HIS A 365 -20.38 -28.46 3.95
C HIS A 365 -20.77 -28.88 2.53
N SER A 366 -21.96 -28.52 2.06
CA SER A 366 -22.44 -28.91 0.71
C SER A 366 -21.53 -28.46 -0.44
N GLY A 367 -20.83 -27.33 -0.29
CA GLY A 367 -19.88 -26.81 -1.28
C GLY A 367 -18.45 -27.36 -1.15
N HIS A 368 -18.20 -28.33 -0.26
CA HIS A 368 -16.85 -28.86 -0.03
C HIS A 368 -16.83 -30.34 0.36
N CYS A 369 -15.91 -31.12 -0.20
CA CYS A 369 -15.91 -32.59 -0.06
C CYS A 369 -15.21 -33.13 1.20
N HIS A 370 -14.29 -32.38 1.81
CA HIS A 370 -13.60 -32.81 3.02
C HIS A 370 -14.37 -32.40 4.29
N GLU A 371 -14.09 -33.11 5.38
CA GLU A 371 -14.57 -32.75 6.72
C GLU A 371 -13.90 -31.44 7.17
N LEU A 372 -14.70 -30.51 7.69
CA LEU A 372 -14.21 -29.23 8.20
C LEU A 372 -14.06 -29.30 9.71
N MET A 373 -12.91 -28.88 10.21
CA MET A 373 -12.64 -28.78 11.64
C MET A 373 -12.97 -27.37 12.13
N LEU A 374 -13.63 -27.27 13.29
CA LEU A 374 -13.84 -25.99 13.96
C LEU A 374 -12.49 -25.48 14.50
N VAL A 375 -12.05 -24.34 13.98
CA VAL A 375 -10.82 -23.65 14.36
C VAL A 375 -11.11 -22.27 14.92
N SER A 376 -10.16 -21.76 15.68
CA SER A 376 -10.10 -20.44 16.29
C SER A 376 -8.71 -19.86 16.10
N GLU A 377 -8.54 -18.58 16.37
CA GLU A 377 -7.24 -17.90 16.30
C GLU A 377 -6.15 -18.57 17.16
N GLY A 378 -6.53 -19.25 18.25
CA GLY A 378 -5.59 -19.93 19.16
C GLY A 378 -5.15 -21.34 18.74
N ASN A 379 -5.77 -21.95 17.73
CA ASN A 379 -5.50 -23.36 17.36
C ASN A 379 -5.42 -23.62 15.84
N GLY A 380 -5.09 -22.59 15.06
CA GLY A 380 -4.79 -22.72 13.62
C GLY A 380 -5.66 -21.87 12.69
N GLY A 381 -6.66 -21.16 13.24
CA GLY A 381 -7.44 -20.16 12.51
C GLY A 381 -6.77 -18.78 12.53
N GLY A 382 -7.31 -17.85 11.75
CA GLY A 382 -6.87 -16.45 11.68
C GLY A 382 -7.87 -15.58 10.94
N PRO A 383 -7.50 -14.40 10.45
CA PRO A 383 -8.30 -13.68 9.46
C PRO A 383 -8.37 -14.48 8.15
N PHE A 384 -9.58 -14.67 7.62
CA PHE A 384 -9.82 -15.46 6.40
C PHE A 384 -10.85 -14.79 5.49
N ILE A 385 -10.92 -15.22 4.23
CA ILE A 385 -12.04 -14.92 3.34
C ILE A 385 -12.89 -16.18 3.24
N CYS A 386 -14.14 -16.09 3.66
CA CYS A 386 -15.06 -17.22 3.66
C CYS A 386 -15.29 -17.72 2.24
N CYS A 387 -15.01 -18.99 1.97
CA CYS A 387 -15.13 -19.58 0.64
C CYS A 387 -16.60 -19.69 0.14
N ASP A 388 -17.59 -19.57 1.03
CA ASP A 388 -19.01 -19.63 0.68
C ASP A 388 -19.58 -18.26 0.31
N CYS A 389 -19.31 -17.23 1.12
CA CYS A 389 -19.90 -15.90 0.95
C CYS A 389 -18.93 -14.83 0.43
N ASP A 390 -17.64 -15.14 0.29
CA ASP A 390 -16.56 -14.23 -0.11
C ASP A 390 -16.45 -12.98 0.79
N GLU A 391 -16.88 -13.11 2.05
CA GLU A 391 -16.72 -12.07 3.07
C GLU A 391 -15.58 -12.40 4.03
N GLN A 392 -14.92 -11.34 4.50
CA GLN A 392 -13.88 -11.45 5.53
C GLN A 392 -14.46 -12.02 6.84
N GLY A 393 -13.79 -13.03 7.38
CA GLY A 393 -14.02 -13.60 8.70
C GLY A 393 -12.80 -13.44 9.62
N SER A 394 -13.03 -13.60 10.91
CA SER A 394 -11.98 -13.72 11.94
C SER A 394 -12.56 -14.44 13.16
N GLY A 395 -11.68 -14.96 14.02
CA GLY A 395 -12.08 -15.70 15.20
C GLY A 395 -12.39 -17.16 14.85
N TRP A 396 -13.65 -17.57 14.99
CA TRP A 396 -14.07 -18.96 14.76
C TRP A 396 -14.49 -19.24 13.32
N ALA A 397 -13.98 -20.35 12.77
CA ALA A 397 -14.25 -20.81 11.42
C ALA A 397 -14.32 -22.33 11.35
N TYR A 398 -14.93 -22.86 10.29
CA TYR A 398 -14.73 -24.25 9.90
C TYR A 398 -13.72 -24.32 8.77
N GLN A 399 -12.61 -25.03 9.00
CA GLN A 399 -11.48 -25.11 8.09
C GLN A 399 -11.17 -26.56 7.71
N CYS A 400 -10.95 -26.80 6.43
CA CYS A 400 -10.39 -28.02 5.89
C CYS A 400 -8.86 -27.96 6.00
N VAL A 401 -8.27 -28.84 6.80
CA VAL A 401 -6.81 -28.92 6.96
C VAL A 401 -6.11 -29.40 5.67
N GLU A 402 -6.81 -30.17 4.83
CA GLU A 402 -6.22 -30.76 3.63
C GLU A 402 -6.02 -29.75 2.49
N CYS A 403 -6.95 -28.80 2.34
CA CYS A 403 -6.92 -27.87 1.20
C CYS A 403 -7.09 -26.39 1.57
N GLY A 404 -7.20 -26.05 2.85
CA GLY A 404 -7.35 -24.67 3.33
C GLY A 404 -8.72 -24.05 3.03
N TYR A 405 -9.74 -24.85 2.70
CA TYR A 405 -11.11 -24.34 2.54
C TYR A 405 -11.64 -23.85 3.88
N GLU A 406 -12.05 -22.59 3.98
CA GLU A 406 -12.41 -21.97 5.25
C GLU A 406 -13.72 -21.18 5.13
N VAL A 407 -14.66 -21.39 6.04
CA VAL A 407 -15.97 -20.74 6.04
C VAL A 407 -16.37 -20.26 7.42
N HIS A 408 -17.20 -19.21 7.48
CA HIS A 408 -17.79 -18.77 8.74
C HIS A 408 -18.61 -19.89 9.36
N THR A 409 -18.70 -19.92 10.69
CA THR A 409 -19.54 -20.88 11.42
C THR A 409 -21.01 -20.85 10.99
N LYS A 410 -21.51 -19.67 10.57
CA LYS A 410 -22.87 -19.47 10.04
C LYS A 410 -23.05 -19.85 8.56
N CYS A 411 -21.97 -20.02 7.81
CA CYS A 411 -21.99 -20.34 6.37
C CYS A 411 -21.93 -21.85 6.11
N VAL A 412 -21.89 -22.67 7.16
CA VAL A 412 -21.89 -24.12 7.01
C VAL A 412 -23.28 -24.64 6.63
N ASN A 413 -23.47 -24.88 5.34
CA ASN A 413 -24.59 -25.67 4.80
C ASN A 413 -24.36 -27.16 5.06
N ARG A 414 -24.86 -27.65 6.21
CA ARG A 414 -24.64 -29.02 6.69
C ARG A 414 -25.18 -30.08 5.74
N VAL A 415 -24.38 -31.12 5.48
CA VAL A 415 -24.79 -32.31 4.71
C VAL A 415 -24.39 -33.59 5.44
N GLU A 416 -25.14 -34.67 5.23
CA GLU A 416 -24.80 -35.98 5.79
C GLU A 416 -23.61 -36.62 5.05
N ARG A 417 -22.83 -37.41 5.79
CA ARG A 417 -21.65 -38.12 5.29
C ARG A 417 -22.06 -39.17 4.25
N GLY A 418 -22.05 -38.78 2.97
CA GLY A 418 -22.38 -39.65 1.85
C GLY A 418 -23.08 -38.96 0.67
N SER A 419 -23.56 -37.72 0.84
CA SER A 419 -24.33 -37.01 -0.20
C SER A 419 -23.49 -36.22 -1.22
N ILE A 420 -22.16 -36.13 -1.05
CA ILE A 420 -21.29 -35.25 -1.87
C ILE A 420 -20.79 -35.95 -3.15
N ASN A 421 -21.06 -37.25 -3.33
CA ASN A 421 -20.76 -37.99 -4.56
C ASN A 421 -21.92 -37.91 -5.56
N GLY A 422 -22.14 -36.74 -6.16
CA GLY A 422 -23.10 -36.63 -7.26
C GLY A 422 -23.36 -35.21 -7.73
N SER A 423 -22.43 -34.63 -8.50
CA SER A 423 -22.67 -33.64 -9.56
C SER A 423 -21.43 -33.50 -10.42
#